data_AF-A0A8R1TLH0-F1
#
_entry.id   AF-A0A8R1TLH0-F1
#
_cell.length_a   1.000
_cell.length_b   1.000
_cell.length_c   1.000
_cell.angle_alpha   90.00
_cell.angle_beta   90.00
_cell.angle_gamma   90.00
#
_symmetry.space_group_name_H-M   'P 1'
#
loop_
_entity.id
_entity.type
_entity.pdbx_description
1 polymer ?
#
loop_
_entity_poly.entity_id
_entity_poly.type
_entity_poly.pdbx_seq_one_letter_code
_entity_poly.pdbx_strand_id
1 'polypeptide(L)'
;MITYWTRAIQRFYPFIVTSESLFIPIHRTIATSQCLYSDRYYTKKHEWVIIEGNTAVVGISDFAQAALGDIVYAELPEVGKELHAGDSVGALESVKAASDIYSPISGTVTEKNIEVESSPSLINKSAFDKGWLYKLKVKDANELKELMSETAYEAFKKIEEQEAAH
;
A
#
# COMPACT_ATOMS: atom_id res chain seq x y z
N MET A 1 -56.80 -29.39 5.08
CA MET A 1 -56.78 -29.95 6.45
C MET A 1 -56.12 -28.93 7.37
N ILE A 2 -56.87 -28.48 8.39
CA ILE A 2 -56.42 -28.11 9.76
C ILE A 2 -55.52 -26.86 9.87
N THR A 3 -56.05 -25.64 10.00
CA THR A 3 -56.58 -24.90 11.18
C THR A 3 -55.54 -24.16 12.03
N TYR A 4 -55.68 -22.84 12.00
CA TYR A 4 -55.20 -21.78 12.90
C TYR A 4 -55.43 -22.08 14.40
N TRP A 5 -54.56 -21.57 15.26
CA TRP A 5 -54.91 -21.21 16.63
C TRP A 5 -54.36 -19.84 17.03
N THR A 6 -55.28 -19.09 17.63
CA THR A 6 -55.29 -17.67 18.01
C THR A 6 -55.26 -17.56 19.53
N ARG A 7 -54.75 -16.42 20.06
CA ARG A 7 -55.17 -15.69 21.30
C ARG A 7 -53.92 -15.22 22.07
N ALA A 8 -53.67 -13.94 22.38
CA ALA A 8 -54.47 -12.77 22.80
C ALA A 8 -54.49 -12.56 24.34
N ILE A 9 -54.33 -11.27 24.72
CA ILE A 9 -54.81 -10.56 25.95
C ILE A 9 -53.84 -10.62 27.16
N GLN A 10 -53.11 -9.55 27.48
CA GLN A 10 -53.46 -8.29 28.20
C GLN A 10 -53.70 -8.44 29.72
N ARG A 11 -52.88 -7.75 30.54
CA ARG A 11 -53.22 -6.85 31.68
C ARG A 11 -51.96 -6.61 32.53
N PHE A 12 -51.42 -5.39 32.59
CA PHE A 12 -51.77 -4.27 33.49
C PHE A 12 -51.30 -4.44 34.95
N TYR A 13 -50.25 -3.65 35.25
CA TYR A 13 -50.10 -2.72 36.39
C TYR A 13 -49.42 -3.15 37.72
N PRO A 14 -48.85 -2.16 38.46
CA PRO A 14 -47.43 -2.13 38.80
C PRO A 14 -47.18 -2.14 40.32
N PHE A 15 -45.91 -2.12 40.74
CA PHE A 15 -45.54 -1.70 42.10
C PHE A 15 -44.13 -1.09 42.13
N ILE A 16 -44.01 -0.02 42.92
CA ILE A 16 -42.86 0.89 43.11
C ILE A 16 -41.97 0.33 44.25
N VAL A 17 -40.80 0.96 44.50
CA VAL A 17 -39.97 0.90 45.73
C VAL A 17 -38.88 -0.19 45.62
N THR A 18 -37.56 0.03 45.75
CA THR A 18 -36.70 1.13 46.23
C THR A 18 -35.26 0.94 45.75
N SER A 19 -34.59 2.06 45.46
CA SER A 19 -33.20 2.42 45.83
C SER A 19 -32.26 1.32 46.33
N GLU A 20 -31.16 1.06 45.59
CA GLU A 20 -29.81 0.99 46.18
C GLU A 20 -28.69 0.97 45.11
N SER A 21 -27.71 1.84 45.33
CA SER A 21 -26.34 1.89 44.79
C SER A 21 -26.12 1.85 43.26
N LEU A 22 -25.76 3.01 42.71
CA LEU A 22 -25.03 3.13 41.46
C LEU A 22 -23.55 2.81 41.71
N PHE A 23 -23.13 1.57 41.44
CA PHE A 23 -21.74 1.25 41.14
C PHE A 23 -21.57 1.37 39.62
N ILE A 24 -20.87 2.42 39.17
CA ILE A 24 -20.49 2.59 37.77
C ILE A 24 -19.25 1.72 37.53
N PRO A 25 -19.29 0.69 36.67
CA PRO A 25 -18.07 0.06 36.21
C PRO A 25 -17.39 1.03 35.24
N ILE A 26 -16.18 1.47 35.61
CA ILE A 26 -15.27 2.13 34.68
C ILE A 26 -14.82 1.06 33.69
N HIS A 27 -15.53 0.94 32.56
CA HIS A 27 -15.04 0.17 31.43
C HIS A 27 -13.85 0.93 30.85
N ARG A 28 -12.66 0.40 31.11
CA ARG A 28 -11.41 0.82 30.47
C ARG A 28 -11.49 0.37 29.01
N THR A 29 -11.90 1.26 28.12
CA THR A 29 -11.81 1.04 26.68
C THR A 29 -10.34 1.01 26.31
N ILE A 30 -9.80 -0.17 26.01
CA ILE A 30 -8.48 -0.31 25.41
C ILE A 30 -8.65 0.13 23.95
N ALA A 31 -8.30 1.38 23.67
CA ALA A 31 -8.04 1.79 22.30
C ALA A 31 -6.69 1.17 21.91
N THR A 32 -6.72 0.13 21.08
CA THR A 32 -5.52 -0.31 20.37
C THR A 32 -5.17 0.78 19.36
N SER A 33 -4.26 1.67 19.72
CA SER A 33 -3.56 2.51 18.75
C SER A 33 -2.78 1.58 17.83
N GLN A 34 -3.34 1.32 16.65
CA GLN A 34 -2.57 0.75 15.55
C GLN A 34 -1.48 1.77 15.24
N CYS A 35 -0.26 1.43 15.68
CA CYS A 35 0.93 2.18 15.35
C CYS A 35 1.09 2.07 13.83
N LEU A 36 0.93 3.18 13.12
CA LEU A 36 1.01 3.26 11.66
C LEU A 36 2.41 2.83 11.22
N TYR A 37 2.56 1.55 10.88
CA TYR A 37 3.57 1.15 9.91
C TYR A 37 3.08 1.73 8.58
N SER A 38 3.90 2.55 7.92
CA SER A 38 3.51 3.14 6.64
C SER A 38 3.19 2.02 5.66
N ASP A 39 1.91 1.88 5.30
CA ASP A 39 1.48 0.83 4.38
C ASP A 39 2.15 1.03 3.03
N ARG A 40 2.90 0.01 2.59
CA ARG A 40 3.49 -0.04 1.26
C ARG A 40 2.49 -0.65 0.29
N TYR A 41 2.24 0.05 -0.80
CA TYR A 41 1.39 -0.39 -1.89
C TYR A 41 2.23 -0.79 -3.10
N TYR A 42 1.71 -1.67 -3.93
CA TYR A 42 2.43 -2.27 -5.06
C TYR A 42 1.63 -2.20 -6.35
N THR A 43 2.34 -2.01 -7.47
CA THR A 43 1.78 -2.12 -8.82
C THR A 43 1.92 -3.55 -9.34
N LYS A 44 1.20 -3.87 -10.41
CA LYS A 44 1.39 -5.12 -11.17
C LYS A 44 2.73 -5.16 -11.92
N LYS A 45 3.44 -4.04 -12.00
CA LYS A 45 4.77 -3.90 -12.61
C LYS A 45 5.90 -4.00 -11.59
N HIS A 46 5.57 -4.42 -10.35
CA HIS A 46 6.51 -4.62 -9.26
C HIS A 46 7.21 -3.35 -8.77
N GLU A 47 6.60 -2.19 -8.98
CA GLU A 47 6.94 -0.96 -8.26
C GLU A 47 6.22 -0.93 -6.91
N TRP A 48 6.81 -0.22 -5.96
CA TRP A 48 6.18 0.06 -4.67
C TRP A 48 6.07 1.56 -4.42
N VAL A 49 5.08 1.93 -3.62
CA VAL A 49 4.89 3.30 -3.12
C VAL A 49 4.60 3.30 -1.63
N ILE A 50 5.25 4.20 -0.90
CA ILE A 50 5.00 4.47 0.53
C ILE A 50 4.54 5.92 0.66
N ILE A 51 3.48 6.14 1.43
CA ILE A 51 2.94 7.49 1.67
C ILE A 51 3.44 8.02 3.02
N GLU A 52 4.12 9.15 2.96
CA GLU A 52 4.64 9.91 4.10
C GLU A 52 3.98 11.29 4.11
N GLY A 53 2.78 11.39 4.68
CA GLY A 53 1.97 12.61 4.66
C GLY A 53 1.51 12.96 3.24
N ASN A 54 2.08 14.01 2.65
CA ASN A 54 1.75 14.46 1.28
C ASN A 54 2.80 14.02 0.24
N THR A 55 3.84 13.33 0.68
CA THR A 55 4.94 12.85 -0.16
C THR A 55 4.77 11.35 -0.35
N ALA A 56 4.91 10.89 -1.58
CA ALA A 56 4.98 9.48 -1.90
C ALA A 56 6.40 9.13 -2.34
N VAL A 57 6.97 8.10 -1.73
CA VAL A 57 8.29 7.55 -2.06
C VAL A 57 8.07 6.34 -2.94
N VAL A 58 8.72 6.31 -4.12
CA VAL A 58 8.56 5.25 -5.11
C VAL A 58 9.87 4.50 -5.31
N GLY A 59 9.79 3.18 -5.47
CA GLY A 59 10.91 2.33 -5.86
C GLY A 59 10.47 1.03 -6.53
N ILE A 60 11.42 0.13 -6.80
CA ILE A 60 11.11 -1.21 -7.31
C ILE A 60 11.27 -2.26 -6.21
N SER A 61 10.47 -3.32 -6.30
CA SER A 61 10.49 -4.42 -5.34
C SER A 61 11.77 -5.26 -5.45
N ASP A 62 12.02 -6.06 -4.40
CA ASP A 62 13.08 -7.07 -4.40
C ASP A 62 12.91 -8.11 -5.54
N PHE A 63 11.66 -8.46 -5.87
CA PHE A 63 11.37 -9.36 -6.99
C PHE A 63 11.82 -8.76 -8.33
N ALA A 64 11.54 -7.47 -8.56
CA ALA A 64 11.92 -6.78 -9.79
C ALA A 64 13.43 -6.67 -9.97
N GLN A 65 14.16 -6.27 -8.92
CA GLN A 65 15.62 -6.16 -9.00
C GLN A 65 16.26 -7.53 -9.21
N ALA A 66 15.74 -8.59 -8.59
CA ALA A 66 16.23 -9.95 -8.76
C ALA A 66 15.99 -10.47 -10.19
N ALA A 67 14.85 -10.13 -10.81
CA ALA A 67 14.53 -10.49 -12.19
C ALA A 67 15.43 -9.75 -13.21
N LEU A 68 15.79 -8.49 -12.95
CA LEU A 68 16.75 -7.74 -13.77
C LEU A 68 18.19 -8.24 -13.59
N GLY A 69 18.56 -8.64 -12.38
CA GLY A 69 19.93 -8.94 -12.00
C GLY A 69 20.72 -7.66 -11.66
N ASP A 70 22.03 -7.66 -11.90
CA ASP A 70 22.89 -6.55 -11.51
C ASP A 70 22.56 -5.29 -12.32
N ILE A 71 21.96 -4.29 -11.67
CA ILE A 71 21.57 -3.02 -12.28
C ILE A 71 22.83 -2.15 -12.42
N VAL A 72 23.08 -1.71 -13.64
CA VAL A 72 24.28 -0.94 -14.03
C VAL A 72 23.95 0.50 -14.44
N TYR A 73 22.69 0.79 -14.73
CA TYR A 73 22.23 2.13 -15.11
C TYR A 73 20.79 2.37 -14.63
N ALA A 74 20.51 3.60 -14.22
CA ALA A 74 19.20 4.04 -13.77
C ALA A 74 18.91 5.45 -14.32
N GLU A 75 17.86 5.57 -15.14
CA GLU A 75 17.31 6.83 -15.62
C GLU A 75 16.11 7.20 -14.75
N LEU A 76 16.17 8.35 -14.08
CA LEU A 76 15.14 8.83 -13.16
C LEU A 76 14.47 10.09 -13.70
N PRO A 77 13.20 10.36 -13.32
CA PRO A 77 12.51 11.55 -13.78
C PRO A 77 13.11 12.82 -13.20
N GLU A 78 13.08 13.90 -13.98
CA GLU A 78 13.52 15.23 -13.54
C GLU A 78 12.62 15.81 -12.46
N VAL A 79 13.24 16.51 -11.51
CA VAL A 79 12.53 17.21 -10.43
C VAL A 79 11.66 18.32 -11.04
N GLY A 80 10.39 18.37 -10.63
CA GLY A 80 9.38 19.29 -11.15
C GLY A 80 8.54 18.74 -12.31
N LYS A 81 8.85 17.54 -12.84
CA LYS A 81 8.02 16.88 -13.85
C LYS A 81 6.66 16.50 -13.26
N GLU A 82 5.57 16.82 -13.97
CA GLU A 82 4.24 16.29 -13.68
C GLU A 82 4.10 14.90 -14.28
N LEU A 83 3.59 13.97 -13.48
CA LEU A 83 3.39 12.56 -13.81
C LEU A 83 1.93 12.18 -13.59
N HIS A 84 1.39 11.36 -14.49
CA HIS A 84 0.12 10.66 -14.33
C HIS A 84 0.36 9.20 -13.96
N ALA A 85 -0.60 8.59 -13.25
CA ALA A 85 -0.56 7.15 -12.97
C ALA A 85 -0.43 6.35 -14.29
N GLY A 86 0.56 5.46 -14.35
CA GLY A 86 0.89 4.66 -15.54
C GLY A 86 1.82 5.33 -16.55
N ASP A 87 2.23 6.59 -16.34
CA ASP A 87 3.24 7.23 -17.22
C ASP A 87 4.60 6.55 -17.07
N SER A 88 5.32 6.39 -18.18
CA SER A 88 6.74 6.00 -18.14
C SER A 88 7.59 7.18 -17.66
N VAL A 89 8.39 6.95 -16.63
CA VAL A 89 9.14 8.00 -15.92
C VAL A 89 10.65 7.90 -16.12
N GLY A 90 11.13 6.74 -16.57
CA GLY A 90 12.54 6.40 -16.70
C GLY A 90 12.71 4.91 -16.94
N ALA A 91 13.93 4.40 -16.79
CA ALA A 91 14.28 3.00 -17.05
C ALA A 91 15.43 2.53 -16.16
N LEU A 92 15.46 1.23 -15.87
CA LEU A 92 16.57 0.54 -15.23
C LEU A 92 17.18 -0.43 -16.23
N GLU A 93 18.51 -0.43 -16.32
CA GLU A 93 19.24 -1.36 -17.18
C GLU A 93 20.22 -2.21 -16.37
N SER A 94 20.28 -3.48 -16.74
CA SER A 94 21.26 -4.45 -16.28
C SER A 94 22.10 -4.94 -17.46
N VAL A 95 23.06 -5.81 -17.21
CA VAL A 95 23.84 -6.48 -18.28
C VAL A 95 22.97 -7.40 -19.15
N LYS A 96 21.80 -7.83 -18.67
CA LYS A 96 20.97 -8.87 -19.31
C LYS A 96 19.60 -8.41 -19.79
N ALA A 97 19.07 -7.35 -19.19
CA ALA A 97 17.71 -6.89 -19.38
C ALA A 97 17.60 -5.39 -19.10
N ALA A 98 16.59 -4.75 -19.69
CA ALA A 98 16.17 -3.40 -19.36
C ALA A 98 14.67 -3.43 -18.99
N SER A 99 14.25 -2.57 -18.08
CA SER A 99 12.84 -2.37 -17.72
C SER A 99 12.55 -0.89 -17.59
N ASP A 100 11.46 -0.46 -18.24
CA ASP A 100 10.86 0.84 -17.98
C ASP A 100 10.31 0.88 -16.55
N ILE A 101 10.30 2.08 -15.98
CA ILE A 101 9.66 2.38 -14.69
C ILE A 101 8.39 3.18 -14.98
N TYR A 102 7.28 2.80 -14.36
CA TYR A 102 6.02 3.51 -14.47
C TYR A 102 5.66 4.22 -13.16
N SER A 103 4.92 5.33 -13.25
CA SER A 103 4.43 6.02 -12.07
C SER A 103 3.26 5.26 -11.44
N PRO A 104 3.33 4.86 -10.15
CA PRO A 104 2.22 4.16 -9.50
C PRO A 104 1.01 5.07 -9.27
N ILE A 105 1.24 6.37 -9.13
CA ILE A 105 0.23 7.40 -8.87
C ILE A 105 0.59 8.72 -9.56
N SER A 106 -0.40 9.60 -9.70
CA SER A 106 -0.28 10.94 -10.27
C SER A 106 0.30 11.93 -9.26
N GLY A 107 1.22 12.79 -9.71
CA GLY A 107 1.86 13.78 -8.86
C GLY A 107 2.93 14.61 -9.54
N THR A 108 3.65 15.41 -8.75
CA THR A 108 4.80 16.19 -9.23
C THR A 108 6.06 15.69 -8.54
N VAL A 109 7.11 15.39 -9.32
CA VAL A 109 8.39 14.91 -8.76
C VAL A 109 9.02 16.00 -7.90
N THR A 110 9.29 15.71 -6.64
CA THR A 110 9.90 16.64 -5.68
C THR A 110 11.37 16.36 -5.45
N GLU A 111 11.80 15.10 -5.60
CA GLU A 111 13.17 14.65 -5.33
C GLU A 111 13.47 13.40 -6.16
N LYS A 112 14.70 13.27 -6.65
CA LYS A 112 15.21 12.03 -7.27
C LYS A 112 16.43 11.53 -6.51
N ASN A 113 16.65 10.22 -6.49
CA ASN A 113 17.77 9.63 -5.76
C ASN A 113 19.06 9.68 -6.57
N ILE A 114 19.84 10.75 -6.37
CA ILE A 114 21.13 10.98 -7.05
C ILE A 114 22.16 9.89 -6.67
N GLU A 115 22.04 9.28 -5.49
CA GLU A 115 22.90 8.16 -5.07
C GLU A 115 22.66 6.93 -5.97
N VAL A 116 21.40 6.66 -6.35
CA VAL A 116 21.06 5.58 -7.28
C VAL A 116 21.55 5.87 -8.70
N GLU A 117 21.43 7.10 -9.20
CA GLU A 117 21.97 7.45 -10.53
C GLU A 117 23.50 7.26 -10.59
N SER A 118 24.21 7.58 -9.51
CA SER A 118 25.67 7.43 -9.43
C SER A 118 26.14 6.03 -9.04
N SER A 119 25.31 5.24 -8.34
CA SER A 119 25.60 3.88 -7.90
C SER A 119 24.37 2.97 -8.01
N PRO A 120 23.97 2.55 -9.23
CA PRO A 120 22.73 1.80 -9.45
C PRO A 120 22.62 0.47 -8.70
N SER A 121 23.77 -0.15 -8.36
CA SER A 121 23.85 -1.35 -7.52
C SER A 121 23.21 -1.20 -6.13
N LEU A 122 22.93 0.03 -5.68
CA LEU A 122 22.22 0.29 -4.43
C LEU A 122 20.81 -0.30 -4.44
N ILE A 123 20.15 -0.33 -5.60
CA ILE A 123 18.83 -0.95 -5.79
C ILE A 123 18.91 -2.45 -5.48
N ASN A 124 19.93 -3.15 -5.97
CA ASN A 124 20.13 -4.57 -5.70
C ASN A 124 20.42 -4.87 -4.22
N LYS A 125 21.07 -3.94 -3.50
CA LYS A 125 21.46 -4.12 -2.09
C LYS A 125 20.36 -3.77 -1.10
N SER A 126 19.50 -2.81 -1.43
CA SER A 126 18.52 -2.25 -0.50
C SER A 126 17.32 -1.66 -1.27
N ALA A 127 16.58 -2.52 -1.98
CA ALA A 127 15.44 -2.13 -2.80
C ALA A 127 14.36 -1.32 -2.06
N PHE A 128 14.21 -1.56 -0.75
CA PHE A 128 13.15 -0.98 0.07
C PHE A 128 13.56 0.19 0.96
N ASP A 129 14.87 0.41 1.17
CA ASP A 129 15.36 1.49 2.02
C ASP A 129 16.15 2.50 1.19
N LYS A 130 17.39 2.17 0.81
CA LYS A 130 18.30 3.12 0.13
C LYS A 130 18.08 3.20 -1.39
N GLY A 131 17.45 2.18 -1.97
CA GLY A 131 17.17 2.03 -3.39
C GLY A 131 15.86 2.67 -3.87
N TRP A 132 15.29 3.60 -3.10
CA TRP A 132 14.17 4.42 -3.60
C TRP A 132 14.61 5.21 -4.85
N LEU A 133 13.70 5.43 -5.79
CA LEU A 133 14.01 6.04 -7.09
C LEU A 133 13.71 7.53 -7.08
N TYR A 134 12.48 7.90 -6.75
CA TYR A 134 12.06 9.30 -6.70
C TYR A 134 10.96 9.49 -5.66
N LYS A 135 10.73 10.75 -5.30
CA LYS A 135 9.61 11.18 -4.46
C LYS A 135 8.71 12.11 -5.26
N LEU A 136 7.42 12.01 -5.01
CA LEU A 136 6.41 12.84 -5.65
C LEU A 136 5.47 13.46 -4.61
N LYS A 137 4.95 14.64 -4.93
CA LYS A 137 3.83 15.25 -4.22
C LYS A 137 2.54 14.67 -4.78
N VAL A 138 1.75 14.02 -3.93
CA VAL A 138 0.52 13.30 -4.34
C VAL A 138 -0.52 14.29 -4.86
N LYS A 139 -1.08 14.03 -6.05
CA LYS A 139 -2.17 14.84 -6.65
C LYS A 139 -3.55 14.24 -6.40
N ASP A 140 -3.68 12.91 -6.50
CA ASP A 140 -4.92 12.18 -6.19
C ASP A 140 -4.63 10.98 -5.28
N ALA A 141 -5.07 11.04 -4.03
CA ALA A 141 -4.89 9.95 -3.08
C ALA A 141 -5.83 8.75 -3.34
N ASN A 142 -6.85 8.89 -4.21
CA ASN A 142 -7.76 7.78 -4.50
C ASN A 142 -7.11 6.68 -5.35
N GLU A 143 -6.11 7.01 -6.14
CA GLU A 143 -5.38 6.05 -6.99
C GLU A 143 -4.70 4.95 -6.15
N LEU A 144 -4.37 5.23 -4.88
CA LEU A 144 -3.82 4.24 -3.95
C LEU A 144 -4.77 3.06 -3.70
N LYS A 145 -6.08 3.25 -3.85
CA LYS A 145 -7.08 2.19 -3.67
C LYS A 145 -7.05 1.16 -4.80
N GLU A 146 -6.45 1.51 -5.95
CA GLU A 146 -6.30 0.63 -7.10
C GLU A 146 -5.03 -0.23 -7.01
N LEU A 147 -4.13 0.12 -6.08
CA LEU A 147 -2.88 -0.59 -5.85
C LEU A 147 -3.05 -1.79 -4.91
N MET A 148 -2.13 -2.74 -5.02
CA MET A 148 -2.13 -3.93 -4.18
C MET A 148 -1.51 -3.64 -2.82
N SER A 149 -2.10 -4.15 -1.74
CA SER A 149 -1.42 -4.21 -0.45
C SER A 149 -0.27 -5.22 -0.47
N GLU A 150 0.61 -5.18 0.52
CA GLU A 150 1.70 -6.16 0.67
C GLU A 150 1.20 -7.62 0.64
N THR A 151 0.09 -7.93 1.33
CA THR A 151 -0.50 -9.28 1.32
C THR A 151 -1.01 -9.68 -0.08
N ALA A 152 -1.64 -8.76 -0.81
CA ALA A 152 -2.11 -9.03 -2.16
C ALA A 152 -0.94 -9.21 -3.14
N TYR A 153 0.12 -8.42 -2.98
CA TYR A 153 1.33 -8.51 -3.79
C TYR A 153 2.09 -9.82 -3.56
N GLU A 154 2.19 -10.31 -2.32
CA GLU A 154 2.78 -11.63 -2.02
C GLU A 154 1.99 -12.78 -2.68
N ALA A 155 0.67 -12.68 -2.75
CA ALA A 155 -0.15 -13.66 -3.48
C ALA A 155 0.08 -13.55 -5.00
N PHE A 156 0.16 -12.33 -5.52
CA PHE A 156 0.41 -12.05 -6.95
C PHE A 156 1.75 -12.62 -7.41
N LYS A 157 2.85 -12.36 -6.68
CA LYS A 157 4.19 -12.91 -7.00
C LYS A 157 4.18 -14.44 -7.10
N LYS A 158 3.51 -15.13 -6.16
CA LYS A 158 3.43 -16.59 -6.17
C LYS A 158 2.71 -17.13 -7.40
N ILE A 159 1.71 -16.42 -7.89
CA ILE A 159 1.01 -16.80 -9.12
C ILE A 159 1.96 -16.64 -10.31
N GLU A 160 2.65 -15.50 -10.43
CA GLU A 160 3.61 -15.28 -11.52
C GLU A 160 4.80 -16.24 -11.49
N GLU A 161 5.31 -16.58 -10.31
CA GLU A 161 6.36 -17.61 -10.15
C GLU A 161 5.88 -19.00 -10.61
N GLN A 162 4.62 -19.34 -10.36
CA GLN A 162 4.03 -20.62 -10.80
C GLN A 162 3.78 -20.65 -12.31
N GLU A 163 3.37 -19.51 -12.88
CA GLU A 163 3.18 -19.33 -14.32
C GLU A 163 4.52 -19.36 -15.08
N ALA A 164 5.59 -18.77 -14.52
CA ALA A 164 6.92 -18.80 -15.11
C ALA A 164 7.61 -20.19 -15.03
N ALA A 165 7.12 -21.08 -14.15
CA ALA A 165 7.64 -22.44 -14.01
C ALA A 165 6.97 -23.47 -14.94
N HIS A 166 5.89 -23.08 -15.66
CA HIS A 166 5.18 -23.93 -16.61
C HIS A 166 5.54 -23.59 -18.06
#